data_AF-A0A455T2R3-F1
#
_entry.id   AF-A0A455T2R3-F1
#
_cell.length_a   1.000
_cell.length_b   1.000
_cell.length_c   1.000
_cell.angle_alpha   90.00
_cell.angle_beta   90.00
_cell.angle_gamma   90.00
#
_symmetry.space_group_name_H-M   'P 1'
#
loop_
_entity.id
_entity.type
_entity.pdbx_description
1 polymer ?
#
loop_
_entity_poly.entity_id
_entity_poly.type
_entity_poly.pdbx_seq_one_letter_code
_entity_poly.pdbx_strand_id
1 'polypeptide(L)'
;MPLTRLLLIGASSSKCINGEKGDKVFVAPKNQKAKARLGHLDDPYAGEVILCFQLDDGSAQARELLRSLGLNEHDRRCDGVIFYSRDGSPERTICLVELKHSRVEEAATQLIRTRRCIEDLLSKECGGESGRKYLQRLQWKACLYRHGASPDETSKALKELRKYFKYYHSCDHQSADIGPFLRGESEQRESEGRAGKKR
;
A
#
# COMPACT_ATOMS: atom_id res chain seq x y z
N MET A 1 -20.07 4.37 10.87
CA MET A 1 -20.33 2.95 10.46
C MET A 1 -19.59 2.42 9.20
N PRO A 2 -18.71 3.14 8.48
CA PRO A 2 -17.98 2.57 7.32
C PRO A 2 -16.91 1.53 7.71
N LEU A 3 -16.27 1.66 8.87
CA LEU A 3 -15.15 0.80 9.28
C LEU A 3 -15.56 -0.65 9.56
N THR A 4 -16.75 -0.88 10.09
CA THR A 4 -17.31 -2.23 10.30
C THR A 4 -17.61 -2.93 8.97
N ARG A 5 -17.96 -2.16 7.92
CA ARG A 5 -18.13 -2.70 6.57
C ARG A 5 -16.79 -3.10 5.94
N LEU A 6 -15.73 -2.32 6.16
CA LEU A 6 -14.37 -2.68 5.75
C LEU A 6 -13.91 -4.02 6.33
N LEU A 7 -14.26 -4.33 7.58
CA LEU A 7 -13.96 -5.62 8.21
C LEU A 7 -14.70 -6.79 7.54
N LEU A 8 -15.95 -6.60 7.12
CA LEU A 8 -16.72 -7.61 6.39
C LEU A 8 -16.19 -7.85 4.98
N ILE A 9 -15.73 -6.79 4.30
CA ILE A 9 -15.09 -6.89 2.97
C ILE A 9 -13.72 -7.59 3.09
N GLY A 10 -13.02 -7.41 4.21
CA GLY A 10 -11.71 -8.01 4.49
C GLY A 10 -11.66 -9.54 4.41
N ALA A 11 -12.79 -10.24 4.60
CA ALA A 11 -12.85 -11.70 4.47
C ALA A 11 -12.54 -12.21 3.04
N SER A 12 -12.58 -11.32 2.05
CA SER A 12 -12.30 -11.61 0.64
C SER A 12 -11.06 -10.89 0.09
N SER A 13 -10.23 -10.30 0.97
CA SER A 13 -9.04 -9.58 0.53
C SER A 13 -8.06 -10.53 -0.17
N SER A 14 -7.61 -10.14 -1.36
CA SER A 14 -6.49 -10.79 -2.03
C SER A 14 -5.18 -10.52 -1.28
N LYS A 15 -4.08 -11.17 -1.68
CA LYS A 15 -2.72 -10.83 -1.24
C LYS A 15 -1.93 -10.08 -2.31
N CYS A 16 -2.61 -9.55 -3.32
CA CYS A 16 -2.03 -8.79 -4.42
C CYS A 16 -2.95 -7.66 -4.89
N ILE A 17 -2.36 -6.61 -5.45
CA ILE A 17 -3.04 -5.59 -6.23
C ILE A 17 -2.59 -5.80 -7.67
N ASN A 18 -3.54 -5.92 -8.59
CA ASN A 18 -3.27 -6.13 -10.00
C ASN A 18 -3.37 -4.79 -10.73
N GLY A 19 -2.57 -4.62 -11.77
CA GLY A 19 -2.61 -3.49 -12.68
C GLY A 19 -2.89 -3.94 -14.10
N GLU A 20 -2.76 -3.01 -15.03
CA GLU A 20 -2.86 -3.32 -16.44
C GLU A 20 -1.72 -4.25 -16.90
N LYS A 21 -1.96 -5.02 -17.97
CA LYS A 21 -0.93 -5.78 -18.69
C LYS A 21 -0.13 -6.79 -17.83
N GLY A 22 -0.70 -7.26 -16.73
CA GLY A 22 -0.06 -8.22 -15.84
C GLY A 22 0.88 -7.60 -14.80
N ASP A 23 0.93 -6.26 -14.73
CA ASP A 23 1.55 -5.55 -13.62
C ASP A 23 0.87 -5.96 -12.32
N LYS A 24 1.64 -6.19 -11.26
CA LYS A 24 1.11 -6.57 -9.95
C LYS A 24 2.09 -6.24 -8.85
N VAL A 25 1.55 -5.95 -7.67
CA VAL A 25 2.30 -6.02 -6.41
C VAL A 25 1.67 -7.08 -5.53
N PHE A 26 2.49 -7.76 -4.73
CA PHE A 26 2.01 -8.80 -3.82
C PHE A 26 2.78 -8.77 -2.51
N VAL A 27 2.27 -9.51 -1.52
CA VAL A 27 2.94 -9.66 -0.23
C VAL A 27 3.27 -11.13 -0.01
N ALA A 28 4.54 -11.49 -0.17
CA ALA A 28 4.98 -12.85 0.07
C ALA A 28 5.05 -13.17 1.57
N PRO A 29 4.87 -14.44 1.96
CA PRO A 29 5.20 -14.92 3.30
C PRO A 29 6.66 -14.67 3.65
N LYS A 30 6.96 -14.31 4.90
CA LYS A 30 8.32 -14.06 5.37
C LYS A 30 9.24 -15.29 5.24
N ASN A 31 8.70 -16.48 5.47
CA ASN A 31 9.46 -17.74 5.51
C ASN A 31 9.01 -18.74 4.43
N GLN A 32 9.16 -18.40 3.15
CA GLN A 32 8.87 -19.33 2.05
C GLN A 32 9.65 -20.66 2.17
N LYS A 33 10.88 -20.63 2.72
CA LYS A 33 11.72 -21.83 2.93
C LYS A 33 11.29 -22.71 4.10
N ALA A 34 10.62 -22.17 5.12
CA ALA A 34 10.15 -22.96 6.28
C ALA A 34 8.93 -23.82 5.93
N LYS A 35 8.12 -23.36 4.97
CA LYS A 35 6.92 -24.05 4.47
C LYS A 35 7.21 -25.42 3.86
N ALA A 36 8.43 -25.65 3.37
CA ALA A 36 8.85 -26.94 2.82
C ALA A 36 9.24 -27.98 3.90
N ARG A 37 9.41 -27.56 5.17
CA ARG A 37 9.89 -28.42 6.27
C ARG A 37 8.84 -28.74 7.33
N LEU A 38 7.81 -27.91 7.47
CA LEU A 38 6.76 -28.08 8.48
C LEU A 38 5.45 -28.44 7.77
N GLY A 39 5.06 -29.72 7.87
CA GLY A 39 3.83 -30.23 7.28
C GLY A 39 2.60 -29.45 7.74
N HIS A 40 1.88 -28.92 6.76
CA HIS A 40 0.43 -28.67 6.73
C HIS A 40 -0.31 -27.83 7.79
N LEU A 41 0.31 -27.26 8.83
CA LEU A 41 -0.46 -26.56 9.89
C LEU A 41 -0.09 -25.10 10.21
N ASP A 42 1.04 -24.58 9.73
CA ASP A 42 1.41 -23.19 10.03
C ASP A 42 0.91 -22.25 8.92
N ASP A 43 -0.01 -21.34 9.28
CA ASP A 43 -0.35 -20.19 8.44
C ASP A 43 0.96 -19.47 8.05
N PRO A 44 1.30 -19.35 6.75
CA PRO A 44 2.54 -18.72 6.32
C PRO A 44 2.63 -17.23 6.68
N TYR A 45 1.52 -16.62 7.10
CA TYR A 45 1.43 -15.25 7.62
C TYR A 45 1.16 -15.21 9.13
N ALA A 46 1.42 -16.29 9.87
CA ALA A 46 1.21 -16.33 11.32
C ALA A 46 1.81 -15.10 12.03
N GLY A 47 0.98 -14.43 12.81
CA GLY A 47 1.34 -13.18 13.49
C GLY A 47 1.23 -11.91 12.64
N GLU A 48 0.79 -12.00 11.38
CA GLU A 48 0.57 -10.88 10.47
C GLU A 48 -0.88 -10.83 9.98
N VAL A 49 -1.48 -9.64 10.01
CA VAL A 49 -2.76 -9.37 9.33
C VAL A 49 -2.45 -8.50 8.12
N ILE A 50 -2.86 -8.99 6.93
CA ILE A 50 -2.62 -8.33 5.65
C ILE A 50 -3.90 -8.36 4.85
N LEU A 51 -4.47 -7.19 4.58
CA LEU A 51 -5.68 -7.04 3.77
C LEU A 51 -5.35 -6.17 2.57
N CYS A 52 -5.33 -6.75 1.38
CA CYS A 52 -5.16 -5.99 0.13
C CYS A 52 -6.52 -5.76 -0.51
N PHE A 53 -6.75 -4.52 -0.91
CA PHE A 53 -7.97 -4.14 -1.60
C PHE A 53 -7.68 -3.36 -2.86
N GLN A 54 -8.24 -3.83 -3.97
CA GLN A 54 -8.20 -3.15 -5.25
C GLN A 54 -9.32 -2.10 -5.34
N LEU A 55 -8.99 -0.92 -5.85
CA LEU A 55 -9.85 0.27 -5.86
C LEU A 55 -10.29 0.69 -7.28
N ASP A 56 -9.67 0.13 -8.32
CA ASP A 56 -9.80 0.58 -9.70
C ASP A 56 -10.34 -0.49 -10.68
N ASP A 57 -10.69 -1.69 -10.22
CA ASP A 57 -11.10 -2.81 -11.09
C ASP A 57 -12.56 -2.74 -11.61
N GLY A 58 -13.33 -1.72 -11.21
CA GLY A 58 -14.73 -1.52 -11.61
C GLY A 58 -15.74 -2.54 -11.04
N SER A 59 -15.27 -3.51 -10.25
CA SER A 59 -16.13 -4.54 -9.65
C SER A 59 -17.15 -3.92 -8.69
N ALA A 60 -18.25 -4.64 -8.44
CA ALA A 60 -19.23 -4.21 -7.44
C ALA A 60 -18.61 -4.09 -6.04
N GLN A 61 -17.65 -4.96 -5.74
CA GLN A 61 -16.89 -4.94 -4.50
C GLN A 61 -16.00 -3.70 -4.38
N ALA A 62 -15.24 -3.36 -5.42
CA ALA A 62 -14.46 -2.13 -5.43
C ALA A 62 -15.35 -0.90 -5.25
N ARG A 63 -16.50 -0.82 -5.94
CA ARG A 63 -17.46 0.28 -5.77
C ARG A 63 -17.98 0.40 -4.34
N GLU A 64 -18.34 -0.70 -3.68
CA GLU A 64 -18.76 -0.67 -2.27
C GLU A 64 -17.61 -0.27 -1.33
N LEU A 65 -16.39 -0.72 -1.62
CA LEU A 65 -15.21 -0.32 -0.88
C LEU A 65 -14.92 1.18 -1.03
N LEU A 66 -15.02 1.73 -2.24
CA LEU A 66 -14.84 3.17 -2.48
C LEU A 66 -15.82 3.99 -1.66
N ARG A 67 -17.11 3.60 -1.67
CA ARG A 67 -18.13 4.22 -0.81
C ARG A 67 -17.77 4.12 0.66
N SER A 68 -17.27 2.96 1.09
CA SER A 68 -16.83 2.72 2.48
C SER A 68 -15.59 3.53 2.87
N LEU A 69 -14.74 3.89 1.90
CA LEU A 69 -13.57 4.74 2.07
C LEU A 69 -13.86 6.24 1.82
N GLY A 70 -15.12 6.60 1.56
CA GLY A 70 -15.50 7.99 1.27
C GLY A 70 -14.93 8.53 -0.04
N LEU A 71 -14.54 7.64 -0.96
CA LEU A 71 -14.02 7.97 -2.28
C LEU A 71 -15.17 8.00 -3.29
N ASN A 72 -15.24 9.05 -4.11
CA ASN A 72 -16.20 9.11 -5.20
C ASN A 72 -15.73 8.20 -6.35
N GLU A 73 -16.64 7.46 -6.98
CA GLU A 73 -16.33 6.57 -8.10
C GLU A 73 -15.62 7.30 -9.25
N HIS A 74 -15.88 8.60 -9.43
CA HIS A 74 -15.27 9.43 -10.48
C HIS A 74 -13.95 10.12 -10.09
N ASP A 75 -13.55 10.08 -8.82
CA ASP A 75 -12.33 10.73 -8.38
C ASP A 75 -11.09 9.93 -8.78
N ARG A 76 -10.06 10.65 -9.24
CA ARG A 76 -8.72 10.07 -9.44
C ARG A 76 -8.17 9.61 -8.09
N ARG A 77 -7.90 8.31 -8.00
CA ARG A 77 -7.44 7.57 -6.81
C ARG A 77 -6.32 6.62 -7.19
N CYS A 78 -5.70 6.00 -6.21
CA CYS A 78 -4.74 4.94 -6.45
C CYS A 78 -5.40 3.58 -6.69
N ASP A 79 -4.64 2.64 -7.23
CA ASP A 79 -5.14 1.34 -7.69
C ASP A 79 -5.43 0.41 -6.52
N GLY A 80 -4.71 0.54 -5.40
CA GLY A 80 -4.94 -0.31 -4.24
C GLY A 80 -4.58 0.31 -2.90
N VAL A 81 -5.15 -0.29 -1.84
CA VAL A 81 -4.82 -0.02 -0.45
C VAL A 81 -4.53 -1.34 0.27
N ILE A 82 -3.51 -1.34 1.11
CA ILE A 82 -3.11 -2.49 1.91
C ILE A 82 -3.09 -2.09 3.38
N PHE A 83 -3.86 -2.81 4.19
CA PHE A 83 -3.79 -2.73 5.64
C PHE A 83 -2.85 -3.81 6.15
N TYR A 84 -1.89 -3.41 6.98
CA TYR A 84 -0.91 -4.30 7.56
C TYR A 84 -0.80 -4.07 9.07
N SER A 85 -0.81 -5.16 9.83
CA SER A 85 -0.47 -5.16 11.25
C SER A 85 0.22 -6.45 11.66
N ARG A 86 0.95 -6.40 12.77
CA ARG A 86 1.60 -7.56 13.37
C ARG A 86 1.10 -7.75 14.80
N ASP A 87 0.94 -9.00 15.21
CA ASP A 87 0.59 -9.35 16.59
C ASP A 87 1.64 -8.80 17.57
N GLY A 88 1.15 -8.28 18.70
CA GLY A 88 2.00 -7.64 19.71
C GLY A 88 2.60 -6.29 19.30
N SER A 89 2.50 -5.86 18.04
CA SER A 89 2.92 -4.53 17.61
C SER A 89 1.79 -3.52 17.85
N PRO A 90 2.06 -2.31 18.39
CA PRO A 90 1.08 -1.23 18.43
C PRO A 90 0.93 -0.52 17.08
N GLU A 91 1.84 -0.75 16.13
CA GLU A 91 1.86 -0.08 14.84
C GLU A 91 0.81 -0.68 13.89
N ARG A 92 0.13 0.20 13.16
CA ARG A 92 -0.84 -0.17 12.12
C ARG A 92 -0.47 0.58 10.86
N THR A 93 -0.30 -0.14 9.76
CA THR A 93 0.15 0.44 8.50
C THR A 93 -0.97 0.48 7.49
N ILE A 94 -1.15 1.63 6.85
CA ILE A 94 -1.94 1.78 5.63
C ILE A 94 -0.95 2.09 4.51
N CYS A 95 -0.82 1.17 3.56
CA CYS A 95 0.02 1.34 2.38
C CYS A 95 -0.86 1.60 1.16
N LEU A 96 -0.65 2.74 0.51
CA LEU A 96 -1.31 3.07 -0.75
C LEU A 96 -0.42 2.62 -1.90
N VAL A 97 -1.03 2.01 -2.91
CA VAL A 97 -0.33 1.39 -4.03
C VAL A 97 -0.83 2.01 -5.32
N GLU A 98 0.11 2.49 -6.13
CA GLU A 98 -0.12 2.88 -7.52
C GLU A 98 0.76 2.02 -8.43
N LEU A 99 0.16 1.49 -9.50
CA LEU A 99 0.75 0.71 -10.56
C LEU A 99 0.69 1.53 -11.84
N LYS A 100 1.86 2.01 -12.27
CA LYS A 100 1.99 2.69 -13.56
C LYS A 100 2.87 1.88 -14.49
N HIS A 101 2.38 1.70 -15.71
CA HIS A 101 3.22 1.19 -16.79
C HIS A 101 4.23 2.29 -17.17
N SER A 102 3.83 3.26 -18.00
CA SER A 102 4.76 4.24 -18.54
C SER A 102 4.72 5.63 -17.90
N ARG A 103 3.55 6.13 -17.47
CA ARG A 103 3.36 7.52 -17.02
C ARG A 103 3.15 7.60 -15.51
N VAL A 104 4.20 7.99 -14.78
CA VAL A 104 4.20 8.12 -13.31
C VAL A 104 3.88 9.53 -12.80
N GLU A 105 3.72 10.52 -13.68
CA GLU A 105 3.52 11.93 -13.30
C GLU A 105 2.33 12.13 -12.36
N GLU A 106 1.23 11.43 -12.62
CA GLU A 106 0.01 11.55 -11.82
C GLU A 106 -0.02 10.63 -10.58
N ALA A 107 0.89 9.65 -10.52
CA ALA A 107 0.90 8.63 -9.48
C ALA A 107 1.00 9.24 -8.07
N ALA A 108 1.92 10.20 -7.89
CA ALA A 108 2.08 10.86 -6.60
C ALA A 108 0.80 11.60 -6.20
N THR A 109 0.13 12.25 -7.15
CA THR A 109 -1.10 13.00 -6.90
C THR A 109 -2.24 12.06 -6.50
N GLN A 110 -2.39 10.91 -7.18
CA GLN A 110 -3.39 9.90 -6.84
C GLN A 110 -3.19 9.33 -5.43
N LEU A 111 -1.95 8.97 -5.08
CA LEU A 111 -1.59 8.49 -3.74
C LEU A 111 -1.86 9.55 -2.65
N ILE A 112 -1.46 10.80 -2.87
CA ILE A 112 -1.66 11.90 -1.91
C ILE A 112 -3.16 12.19 -1.73
N ARG A 113 -3.93 12.26 -2.80
CA ARG A 113 -5.37 12.51 -2.74
C ARG A 113 -6.10 11.39 -2.01
N THR A 114 -5.81 10.14 -2.37
CA THR A 114 -6.42 8.97 -1.73
C THR A 114 -6.14 8.96 -0.24
N ARG A 115 -4.90 9.25 0.18
CA ARG A 115 -4.56 9.40 1.59
C ARG A 115 -5.41 10.45 2.28
N ARG A 116 -5.49 11.66 1.73
CA ARG A 116 -6.27 12.76 2.35
C ARG A 116 -7.73 12.38 2.54
N CYS A 117 -8.35 11.76 1.53
CA CYS A 117 -9.73 11.29 1.64
C CYS A 117 -9.91 10.29 2.78
N ILE A 118 -9.01 9.31 2.91
CA ILE A 118 -9.07 8.31 3.98
C ILE A 118 -8.78 8.95 5.35
N GLU A 119 -7.79 9.85 5.45
CA GLU A 119 -7.50 10.61 6.68
C GLU A 119 -8.70 11.45 7.14
N ASP A 120 -9.37 12.13 6.22
CA ASP A 120 -10.56 12.93 6.50
C ASP A 120 -11.71 12.05 6.99
N LEU A 121 -11.93 10.89 6.35
CA LEU A 121 -12.93 9.92 6.78
C LEU A 121 -12.62 9.40 8.18
N LEU A 122 -11.39 8.97 8.42
CA LEU A 122 -10.95 8.45 9.71
C LEU A 122 -11.07 9.52 10.81
N SER A 123 -10.75 10.77 10.50
CA SER A 123 -10.87 11.88 11.45
C SER A 123 -12.32 12.16 11.83
N LYS A 124 -13.27 11.99 10.89
CA LYS A 124 -14.71 12.14 11.14
C LYS A 124 -15.27 10.98 11.97
N GLU A 125 -14.86 9.75 11.68
CA GLU A 125 -15.38 8.54 12.35
C GLU A 125 -14.75 8.31 13.73
N CYS A 126 -13.45 8.60 13.89
CA CYS A 126 -12.72 8.42 15.14
C CYS A 126 -12.81 9.66 16.04
N GLY A 127 -13.98 10.29 16.16
CA GLY A 127 -14.18 11.48 17.00
C GLY A 127 -13.71 11.28 18.45
N GLY A 128 -13.22 12.35 19.07
CA GLY A 128 -12.73 12.37 20.45
C GLY A 128 -11.22 12.14 20.62
N GLU A 129 -10.75 12.18 21.88
CA GLU A 129 -9.32 12.12 22.21
C GLU A 129 -8.71 10.73 21.91
N SER A 130 -9.44 9.66 22.23
CA SER A 130 -9.00 8.28 22.01
C SER A 130 -8.81 7.95 20.53
N GLY A 131 -9.69 8.45 19.66
CA GLY A 131 -9.56 8.27 18.22
C GLY A 131 -8.37 9.04 17.64
N ARG A 132 -8.12 10.27 18.08
CA ARG A 132 -6.90 11.01 17.69
C ARG A 132 -5.62 10.27 18.06
N LYS A 133 -5.54 9.69 19.27
CA LYS A 133 -4.40 8.88 19.70
C LYS A 133 -4.22 7.63 18.84
N TYR A 134 -5.32 7.00 18.40
CA TYR A 134 -5.27 5.88 17.47
C TYR A 134 -4.74 6.32 16.09
N LEU A 135 -5.24 7.42 15.53
CA LEU A 135 -4.78 7.95 14.24
C LEU A 135 -3.30 8.32 14.24
N GLN A 136 -2.77 8.82 15.36
CA GLN A 136 -1.34 9.11 15.52
C GLN A 136 -0.44 7.86 15.45
N ARG A 137 -0.99 6.66 15.70
CA ARG A 137 -0.25 5.38 15.59
C ARG A 137 -0.30 4.79 14.18
N LEU A 138 -1.12 5.36 13.29
CA LEU A 138 -1.19 4.92 11.90
C LEU A 138 0.08 5.34 11.16
N GLN A 139 0.73 4.36 10.54
CA GLN A 139 1.83 4.59 9.61
C GLN A 139 1.29 4.61 8.18
N TRP A 140 1.56 5.71 7.48
CA TRP A 140 1.26 5.82 6.06
C TRP A 140 2.47 5.43 5.23
N LYS A 141 2.28 4.44 4.35
CA LYS A 141 3.26 4.03 3.35
C LYS A 141 2.72 4.31 1.94
N ALA A 142 3.61 4.64 1.02
CA ALA A 142 3.29 4.76 -0.40
C ALA A 142 4.16 3.79 -1.22
N CYS A 143 3.55 3.06 -2.14
CA CYS A 143 4.24 2.17 -3.06
C CYS A 143 3.92 2.56 -4.50
N LEU A 144 4.96 2.85 -5.27
CA LEU A 144 4.88 3.12 -6.70
C LEU A 144 5.49 1.96 -7.47
N TYR A 145 4.65 1.10 -8.02
CA TYR A 145 5.07 0.12 -9.02
C TYR A 145 5.24 0.83 -10.37
N ARG A 146 6.36 0.57 -11.04
CA ARG A 146 6.68 1.12 -12.36
C ARG A 146 7.13 0.04 -13.33
N HIS A 147 6.65 0.12 -14.58
CA HIS A 147 7.11 -0.75 -15.67
C HIS A 147 7.46 0.07 -16.92
N GLY A 148 8.74 0.41 -17.06
CA GLY A 148 9.23 1.15 -18.24
C GLY A 148 9.07 2.67 -18.15
N ALA A 149 8.71 3.21 -16.98
CA ALA A 149 8.80 4.65 -16.71
C ALA A 149 10.26 5.12 -16.66
N SER A 150 10.51 6.36 -17.10
CA SER A 150 11.86 6.91 -17.07
C SER A 150 12.36 7.13 -15.62
N PRO A 151 13.68 7.04 -15.38
CA PRO A 151 14.24 7.36 -14.06
C PRO A 151 13.91 8.78 -13.59
N ASP A 152 13.94 9.76 -14.50
CA ASP A 152 13.71 11.16 -14.15
C ASP A 152 12.27 11.44 -13.71
N GLU A 153 11.27 10.87 -14.39
CA GLU A 153 9.87 10.98 -13.99
C GLU A 153 9.63 10.26 -12.65
N THR A 154 10.26 9.09 -12.47
CA THR A 154 10.18 8.33 -11.21
C THR A 154 10.75 9.15 -10.06
N SER A 155 11.93 9.74 -10.23
CA SER A 155 12.58 10.58 -9.22
C SER A 155 11.70 11.77 -8.83
N LYS A 156 11.09 12.45 -9.81
CA LYS A 156 10.13 13.54 -9.57
C LYS A 156 8.93 13.08 -8.74
N ALA A 157 8.33 11.95 -9.09
CA ALA A 157 7.20 11.39 -8.36
C ALA A 157 7.57 11.01 -6.91
N LEU A 158 8.74 10.37 -6.69
CA LEU A 158 9.21 10.01 -5.35
C LEU A 158 9.55 11.23 -4.51
N LYS A 159 10.14 12.28 -5.11
CA LYS A 159 10.40 13.56 -4.45
C LYS A 159 9.11 14.22 -3.98
N GLU A 160 8.03 14.12 -4.76
CA GLU A 160 6.73 14.62 -4.34
C GLU A 160 6.13 13.78 -3.21
N LEU A 161 6.19 12.44 -3.30
CA LEU A 161 5.73 11.54 -2.25
C LEU A 161 6.44 11.77 -0.91
N ARG A 162 7.75 12.06 -0.92
CA ARG A 162 8.54 12.35 0.30
C ARG A 162 7.98 13.50 1.13
N LYS A 163 7.28 14.47 0.52
CA LYS A 163 6.69 15.60 1.24
C LYS A 163 5.50 15.19 2.11
N TYR A 164 4.81 14.12 1.73
CA TYR A 164 3.58 13.68 2.39
C TYR A 164 3.82 12.40 3.17
N PHE A 165 4.52 11.43 2.61
CA PHE A 165 4.73 10.11 3.22
C PHE A 165 6.11 10.03 3.88
N LYS A 166 6.12 9.66 5.17
CA LYS A 166 7.36 9.32 5.88
C LYS A 166 8.04 8.12 5.23
N TYR A 167 7.26 7.17 4.74
CA TYR A 167 7.70 5.92 4.13
C TYR A 167 7.15 5.80 2.71
N TYR A 168 8.04 5.68 1.74
CA TYR A 168 7.67 5.48 0.35
C TYR A 168 8.67 4.52 -0.32
N HIS A 169 8.22 3.83 -1.35
CA HIS A 169 8.99 2.82 -2.07
C HIS A 169 8.62 2.80 -3.55
N SER A 170 9.61 2.59 -4.43
CA SER A 170 9.36 2.25 -5.82
C SER A 170 9.78 0.80 -6.08
N CYS A 171 8.92 0.05 -6.74
CA CYS A 171 9.17 -1.32 -7.16
C CYS A 171 8.87 -1.52 -8.65
N ASP A 172 9.26 -2.66 -9.17
CA ASP A 172 9.07 -3.10 -10.55
C ASP A 172 8.77 -4.60 -10.59
N HIS A 173 8.73 -5.20 -11.79
CA HIS A 173 8.46 -6.64 -11.94
C HIS A 173 9.44 -7.56 -11.18
N GLN A 174 10.67 -7.11 -10.91
CA GLN A 174 11.68 -7.89 -10.18
C GLN A 174 11.54 -7.75 -8.66
N SER A 175 10.88 -6.68 -8.23
CA SER A 175 10.73 -6.27 -6.82
C SER A 175 9.26 -6.11 -6.40
N ALA A 176 8.35 -6.77 -7.10
CA ALA A 176 6.89 -6.68 -6.89
C ALA A 176 6.41 -7.22 -5.52
N ASP A 177 7.26 -7.97 -4.81
CA ASP A 177 7.01 -8.34 -3.42
C ASP A 177 7.30 -7.15 -2.49
N ILE A 178 6.25 -6.50 -2.03
CA ILE A 178 6.34 -5.34 -1.14
C ILE A 178 6.26 -5.74 0.34
N GLY A 179 6.21 -7.04 0.66
CA GLY A 179 6.17 -7.55 2.03
C GLY A 179 7.33 -7.02 2.89
N PRO A 180 8.59 -7.10 2.46
CA PRO A 180 9.72 -6.51 3.18
C PRO A 180 9.55 -5.01 3.49
N PHE A 181 8.99 -4.24 2.54
CA PHE A 181 8.71 -2.83 2.73
C PHE A 181 7.60 -2.59 3.78
N LEU A 182 6.52 -3.38 3.73
CA LEU A 182 5.44 -3.32 4.75
C LEU A 182 5.98 -3.66 6.14
N ARG A 183 6.84 -4.67 6.24
CA ARG A 183 7.44 -5.15 7.50
C ARG A 183 8.53 -4.23 8.07
N GLY A 184 9.00 -3.25 7.30
CA GLY A 184 10.11 -2.37 7.69
C GLY A 184 11.49 -3.06 7.62
N GLU A 185 11.59 -4.16 6.86
CA GLU A 185 12.82 -4.94 6.69
C GLU A 185 13.69 -4.41 5.55
N SER A 186 13.08 -3.68 4.62
CA SER A 186 13.80 -2.92 3.62
C SER A 186 14.23 -1.59 4.22
N GLU A 187 15.53 -1.32 4.27
CA GLU A 187 15.99 0.06 4.41
C GLU A 187 15.29 0.90 3.34
N GLN A 188 14.86 2.10 3.70
CA GLN A 188 14.48 3.10 2.72
C GLN A 188 15.71 3.28 1.83
N ARG A 189 15.76 2.55 0.71
CA ARG A 189 16.80 2.80 -0.28
C ARG A 189 16.47 4.19 -0.80
N GLU A 190 17.19 5.18 -0.27
CA GLU A 190 17.62 6.35 -1.03
C GLU A 190 18.40 5.81 -2.24
N SER A 191 17.70 5.17 -3.19
CA SER A 191 18.30 4.58 -4.38
C SER A 191 18.66 5.64 -5.42
N GLU A 192 18.70 6.91 -5.04
CA GLU A 192 19.05 8.03 -5.90
C GLU A 192 20.03 8.96 -5.18
N GLY A 193 21.30 8.55 -5.18
CA GLY A 193 22.41 9.34 -4.65
C GLY A 193 23.79 8.75 -4.97
N ARG A 194 23.88 7.45 -5.31
CA ARG A 194 25.12 6.82 -5.76
C ARG A 194 25.08 6.47 -7.25
N ALA A 195 24.77 7.46 -8.09
CA ALA A 195 25.17 7.40 -9.49
C ALA A 195 26.66 7.76 -9.57
N GLY A 196 27.48 6.72 -9.81
CA GLY A 196 28.85 6.72 -10.31
C GLY A 196 29.68 8.00 -10.27
N LYS A 197 30.52 8.14 -9.23
CA LYS A 197 31.85 8.75 -9.41
C LYS A 197 32.78 7.66 -9.96
N LYS A 198 32.66 7.34 -11.25
CA LYS A 198 33.74 6.64 -11.94
C LYS A 198 34.80 7.68 -12.27
N ARG A 199 36.01 7.38 -11.80
CA ARG A 199 37.26 8.12 -12.02
C ARG A 199 37.57 8.20 -13.51
#